data_AF-A0A524G4R2-F1
#
_entry.id   AF-A0A524G4R2-F1
#
_cell.length_a   1.000
_cell.length_b   1.000
_cell.length_c   1.000
_cell.angle_alpha   90.00
_cell.angle_beta   90.00
_cell.angle_gamma   90.00
#
_symmetry.space_group_name_H-M   'P 1'
#
loop_
_entity.id
_entity.type
_entity.pdbx_description
1 polymer ?
#
loop_
_entity_poly.entity_id
_entity_poly.type
_entity_poly.pdbx_seq_one_letter_code
_entity_poly.pdbx_strand_id
1 'polypeptide(L)'
;MRADEVKSEFNNLEIHMGDFKDRKFKAKCTVTYEDQMLIMDGGKRVVRMHARNIGNVHLSKKDITIAGLNFEITENDEVSVASGSIRLELGEAAKAWYKELWG
;
A
#
# COMPACT_ATOMS: atom_id res chain seq x y z
N MET A 1 13.81 0.48 -1.86
CA MET A 1 13.60 1.69 -1.02
C MET A 1 12.86 1.32 0.26
N ARG A 2 13.08 2.05 1.35
CA ARG A 2 12.42 1.82 2.65
C ARG A 2 12.07 3.13 3.34
N ALA A 3 10.92 3.18 3.99
CA ALA A 3 10.47 4.28 4.84
C ALA A 3 9.75 3.70 6.07
N ASP A 4 10.17 4.11 7.27
CA ASP A 4 9.60 3.65 8.53
C ASP A 4 8.55 4.65 9.06
N GLU A 5 7.63 4.17 9.91
CA GLU A 5 6.55 4.95 10.51
C GLU A 5 5.63 5.72 9.54
N VAL A 6 5.47 5.21 8.31
CA VAL A 6 4.63 5.84 7.28
C VAL A 6 3.17 5.66 7.64
N LYS A 7 2.44 6.76 7.80
CA LYS A 7 0.98 6.71 7.90
C LYS A 7 0.42 6.25 6.56
N SER A 8 -0.19 5.07 6.59
CA SER A 8 -0.75 4.39 5.43
C SER A 8 -2.26 4.31 5.60
N GLU A 9 -3.00 4.84 4.63
CA GLU A 9 -4.46 4.83 4.62
C GLU A 9 -4.97 4.02 3.44
N PHE A 10 -5.72 2.97 3.74
CA PHE A 10 -6.32 2.07 2.78
C PHE A 10 -7.81 2.41 2.69
N ASN A 11 -8.28 2.73 1.49
CA ASN A 11 -9.61 3.27 1.25
C ASN A 11 -10.28 2.55 0.08
N ASN A 12 -11.61 2.51 0.10
CA ASN A 12 -12.44 1.90 -0.95
C ASN A 12 -11.99 0.47 -1.27
N LEU A 13 -11.72 -0.31 -0.23
CA LEU A 13 -11.30 -1.70 -0.37
C LEU A 13 -12.46 -2.54 -0.87
N GLU A 14 -12.24 -3.18 -2.00
CA GLU A 14 -13.08 -4.22 -2.57
C GLU A 14 -12.35 -5.54 -2.42
N ILE A 15 -12.96 -6.49 -1.72
CA ILE A 15 -12.36 -7.77 -1.38
C ILE A 15 -12.84 -8.80 -2.39
N HIS A 16 -11.90 -9.34 -3.14
CA HIS A 16 -12.16 -10.33 -4.20
C HIS A 16 -12.09 -11.75 -3.68
N MET A 17 -11.26 -11.97 -2.65
CA MET A 17 -11.05 -13.27 -2.02
C MET A 17 -10.61 -13.09 -0.56
N GLY A 18 -11.02 -14.01 0.31
CA GLY A 18 -10.67 -14.02 1.74
C GLY A 18 -11.69 -13.32 2.63
N ASP A 19 -11.45 -13.39 3.93
CA ASP A 19 -12.41 -13.00 4.98
C ASP A 19 -12.22 -11.58 5.51
N PHE A 20 -11.30 -10.80 4.94
CA PHE A 20 -11.11 -9.41 5.34
C PHE A 20 -12.41 -8.60 5.09
N LYS A 21 -12.96 -7.98 6.13
CA LYS A 21 -14.27 -7.28 6.05
C LYS A 21 -14.14 -5.75 6.01
N ASP A 22 -12.98 -5.21 6.35
CA ASP A 22 -12.80 -3.77 6.43
C ASP A 22 -12.75 -3.16 5.04
N ARG A 23 -13.65 -2.20 4.77
CA ARG A 23 -13.64 -1.42 3.52
C ARG A 23 -12.62 -0.28 3.52
N LYS A 24 -12.06 0.03 4.68
CA LYS A 24 -11.02 1.03 4.89
C LYS A 24 -10.30 0.77 6.21
N PHE A 25 -9.01 1.06 6.26
CA PHE A 25 -8.27 1.06 7.51
C PHE A 25 -7.05 1.97 7.43
N LYS A 26 -6.49 2.31 8.59
CA LYS A 26 -5.25 3.10 8.69
C LYS A 26 -4.26 2.35 9.55
N ALA A 27 -3.00 2.41 9.18
CA ALA A 27 -1.91 1.82 9.94
C ALA A 27 -0.65 2.69 9.80
N LYS A 28 0.20 2.68 10.84
CA LYS A 28 1.59 3.09 10.67
C LYS A 28 2.35 1.89 10.15
N CYS A 29 2.93 2.00 8.97
CA CYS A 29 3.62 0.90 8.31
C CYS A 29 5.10 1.20 8.11
N THR A 30 5.90 0.15 8.14
CA THR A 30 7.16 0.12 7.41
C THR A 30 6.84 -0.14 5.95
N VAL A 31 7.15 0.80 5.07
CA VAL A 31 6.91 0.67 3.64
C VAL A 31 8.23 0.36 2.95
N THR A 32 8.27 -0.76 2.25
CA THR A 32 9.43 -1.22 1.48
C THR A 32 9.01 -1.44 0.03
N TYR A 33 9.86 -1.02 -0.90
CA TYR A 33 9.72 -1.34 -2.31
C TYR A 33 11.02 -2.01 -2.77
N GLU A 34 10.95 -3.30 -3.06
CA GLU A 34 12.08 -4.13 -3.49
C GLU A 34 11.58 -5.22 -4.44
N ASP A 35 12.39 -5.64 -5.41
CA ASP A 35 12.07 -6.72 -6.35
C ASP A 35 10.66 -6.63 -6.97
N GLN A 36 10.26 -5.41 -7.37
CA GLN A 36 8.93 -5.10 -7.91
C GLN A 36 7.77 -5.38 -6.96
N MET A 37 8.01 -5.46 -5.65
CA MET A 37 7.02 -5.67 -4.61
C MET A 37 6.98 -4.47 -3.66
N LEU A 38 5.82 -3.84 -3.56
CA LEU A 38 5.50 -2.88 -2.51
C LEU A 38 4.94 -3.62 -1.31
N ILE A 39 5.63 -3.52 -0.18
CA ILE A 39 5.27 -4.15 1.09
C ILE A 39 5.00 -3.04 2.10
N MET A 40 3.84 -3.08 2.76
CA MET A 40 3.45 -2.17 3.83
C MET A 40 3.17 -3.02 5.08
N ASP A 41 4.14 -3.07 5.97
CA ASP A 41 4.06 -3.87 7.20
C ASP A 41 3.64 -3.00 8.39
N GLY A 42 2.41 -3.19 8.86
CA GLY A 42 1.84 -2.57 10.05
C GLY A 42 1.83 -3.47 11.28
N GLY A 43 2.61 -4.55 11.30
CA GLY A 43 2.68 -5.55 12.37
C GLY A 43 1.53 -6.55 12.32
N LYS A 44 0.32 -6.14 12.74
CA LYS A 44 -0.87 -7.03 12.69
C LYS A 44 -1.33 -7.28 11.25
N ARG A 45 -1.18 -6.26 10.39
CA ARG A 45 -1.59 -6.29 8.99
C ARG A 45 -0.38 -6.05 8.10
N VAL A 46 -0.17 -6.95 7.16
CA VAL A 46 0.86 -6.81 6.13
C VAL A 46 0.16 -6.72 4.78
N VAL A 47 0.42 -5.64 4.05
CA VAL A 47 -0.10 -5.48 2.69
C VAL A 47 1.03 -5.67 1.69
N ARG A 48 0.81 -6.50 0.67
CA ARG A 48 1.79 -6.78 -0.38
C ARG A 48 1.16 -6.54 -1.75
N MET A 49 1.85 -5.79 -2.59
CA MET A 49 1.38 -5.45 -3.93
C MET A 49 2.52 -5.52 -4.93
N HIS A 50 2.34 -6.30 -5.99
CA HIS A 50 3.28 -6.34 -7.10
C HIS A 50 3.22 -5.03 -7.91
N ALA A 51 4.32 -4.60 -8.52
CA ALA A 51 4.40 -3.35 -9.28
C ALA A 51 3.42 -3.35 -10.47
N ARG A 52 3.31 -4.48 -11.19
CA ARG A 52 2.30 -4.70 -12.25
C ARG A 52 0.83 -4.46 -11.82
N ASN A 53 0.57 -4.54 -10.52
CA ASN A 53 -0.74 -4.39 -9.89
C ASN A 53 -0.98 -2.94 -9.44
N ILE A 54 0.00 -2.06 -9.60
CA ILE A 54 -0.15 -0.61 -9.43
C ILE A 54 -0.83 -0.07 -10.68
N GLY A 55 -2.08 0.38 -10.54
CA GLY A 55 -2.85 0.96 -11.64
C GLY A 55 -2.41 2.40 -11.95
N ASN A 56 -2.60 3.31 -10.99
CA ASN A 56 -2.24 4.72 -11.10
C ASN A 56 -1.56 5.20 -9.81
N VAL A 57 -0.60 6.10 -9.93
CA VAL A 57 0.02 6.78 -8.79
C VAL A 57 -0.19 8.30 -8.92
N HIS A 58 -0.61 8.93 -7.84
CA HIS A 58 -0.74 10.38 -7.73
C HIS A 58 0.23 10.92 -6.68
N LEU A 59 1.05 11.91 -7.07
CA LEU A 59 1.98 12.59 -6.18
C LEU A 59 1.37 13.88 -5.64
N SER A 60 1.27 13.97 -4.32
CA SER A 60 1.00 15.19 -3.58
C SER A 60 2.31 15.77 -3.02
N LYS A 61 2.24 16.92 -2.33
CA LYS A 61 3.43 17.55 -1.73
C LYS A 61 4.16 16.65 -0.71
N LYS A 62 3.42 15.85 0.07
CA LYS A 62 3.95 15.04 1.18
C LYS A 62 3.45 13.59 1.21
N ASP A 63 2.68 13.20 0.22
CA ASP A 63 2.08 11.88 0.15
C ASP A 63 2.00 11.38 -1.28
N ILE A 64 1.92 10.05 -1.42
CA ILE A 64 1.56 9.40 -2.68
C ILE A 64 0.27 8.64 -2.48
N THR A 65 -0.60 8.67 -3.49
CA THR A 65 -1.81 7.85 -3.53
C THR A 65 -1.69 6.85 -4.66
N ILE A 66 -1.86 5.57 -4.35
CA ILE A 66 -1.71 4.45 -5.26
C ILE A 66 -3.07 3.79 -5.44
N ALA A 67 -3.55 3.70 -6.68
CA ALA A 67 -4.64 2.82 -7.04
C ALA A 67 -4.07 1.40 -7.21
N GLY A 68 -4.34 0.53 -6.23
CA GLY A 68 -3.88 -0.85 -6.22
C GLY A 68 -4.94 -1.80 -6.74
N LEU A 69 -4.52 -2.74 -7.58
CA LEU A 69 -5.34 -3.83 -8.10
C LEU A 69 -4.84 -5.16 -7.54
N ASN A 70 -5.69 -6.01 -6.99
CA ASN A 70 -5.30 -7.36 -6.55
C ASN A 70 -4.05 -7.39 -5.64
N PHE A 71 -4.03 -6.57 -4.59
CA PHE A 71 -3.00 -6.66 -3.55
C PHE A 71 -3.46 -7.56 -2.41
N GLU A 72 -2.50 -8.17 -1.74
CA GLU A 72 -2.73 -9.09 -0.63
C GLU A 72 -2.77 -8.32 0.68
N ILE A 73 -3.73 -8.62 1.53
CA ILE A 73 -3.81 -8.18 2.93
C ILE A 73 -3.69 -9.45 3.77
N THR A 74 -2.62 -9.57 4.56
CA THR A 74 -2.45 -10.64 5.54
C THR A 74 -2.80 -10.13 6.93
N GLU A 75 -3.69 -10.81 7.63
CA GLU A 75 -4.06 -10.56 9.04
C GLU A 75 -4.27 -11.89 9.76
N ASN A 76 -3.60 -12.12 10.89
CA ASN A 76 -3.71 -13.38 11.68
C ASN A 76 -3.51 -14.66 10.84
N ASP A 77 -2.50 -14.69 9.96
CA ASP A 77 -2.21 -15.79 9.02
C ASP A 77 -3.25 -16.04 7.93
N GLU A 78 -4.33 -15.25 7.89
CA GLU A 78 -5.31 -15.26 6.80
C GLU A 78 -4.91 -14.25 5.71
N VAL A 79 -4.98 -14.69 4.45
CA VAL A 79 -4.68 -13.85 3.28
C VAL A 79 -5.98 -13.52 2.56
N SER A 80 -6.19 -12.23 2.32
CA SER A 80 -7.27 -11.72 1.48
C SER A 80 -6.69 -10.94 0.29
N VAL A 81 -7.38 -10.99 -0.85
CA VAL A 81 -7.01 -10.24 -2.04
C VAL A 81 -7.99 -9.09 -2.23
N ALA A 82 -7.47 -7.88 -2.36
CA ALA A 82 -8.24 -6.66 -2.43
C ALA A 82 -7.79 -5.75 -3.58
N SER A 83 -8.69 -4.87 -4.01
CA SER A 83 -8.36 -3.68 -4.79
C SER A 83 -8.81 -2.44 -4.03
N GLY A 84 -8.21 -1.28 -4.31
CA GLY A 84 -8.58 -0.04 -3.64
C GLY A 84 -7.53 1.05 -3.80
N SER A 85 -7.63 2.07 -2.94
CA SER A 85 -6.72 3.21 -2.92
C SER A 85 -5.86 3.19 -1.65
N ILE A 86 -4.55 3.35 -1.81
CA ILE A 86 -3.56 3.34 -0.74
C ILE A 86 -2.86 4.69 -0.73
N ARG A 87 -3.02 5.45 0.34
CA ARG A 87 -2.31 6.71 0.56
C ARG A 87 -1.16 6.51 1.53
N LEU A 88 0.03 6.93 1.16
CA LEU A 88 1.26 6.83 1.94
C LEU A 88 1.81 8.23 2.24
N GLU A 89 1.81 8.65 3.50
CA GLU A 89 2.36 9.94 3.93
C GLU A 89 3.88 9.83 4.12
N LEU A 90 4.63 10.07 3.05
CA LEU A 90 6.08 9.89 2.97
C LEU A 90 6.88 11.17 3.26
N GLY A 91 6.22 12.29 3.52
CA GLY A 91 6.87 13.58 3.74
C GLY A 91 7.69 14.02 2.52
N GLU A 92 8.90 14.55 2.75
CA GLU A 92 9.80 15.02 1.69
C GLU A 92 10.26 13.90 0.74
N ALA A 93 10.15 12.62 1.16
CA ALA A 93 10.53 11.48 0.34
C ALA A 93 9.50 11.15 -0.75
N ALA A 94 8.28 11.72 -0.69
CA ALA A 94 7.17 11.39 -1.61
C ALA A 94 7.57 11.50 -3.09
N LYS A 95 8.34 12.53 -3.45
CA LYS A 95 8.79 12.75 -4.83
C LYS A 95 9.76 11.68 -5.32
N ALA A 96 10.66 11.21 -4.46
CA ALA A 96 11.60 10.14 -4.81
C ALA A 96 10.86 8.82 -5.01
N TRP A 97 9.92 8.52 -4.10
CA TRP A 97 9.08 7.33 -4.20
C TRP A 97 8.20 7.31 -5.45
N TYR A 98 7.60 8.45 -5.80
CA TYR A 98 6.81 8.56 -7.03
C TYR A 98 7.64 8.26 -8.28
N LYS A 99 8.86 8.78 -8.38
CA LYS A 99 9.75 8.51 -9.51
C LYS A 99 10.13 7.04 -9.64
N GLU A 100 10.35 6.34 -8.53
CA GLU A 100 10.69 4.92 -8.61
C GLU A 100 9.49 4.04 -9.00
N LEU A 101 8.30 4.37 -8.49
CA LEU A 101 7.10 3.58 -8.72
C LEU A 101 6.48 3.82 -10.12
N TRP A 102 6.78 4.94 -10.77
CA TRP A 102 6.11 5.38 -12.00
C TRP A 102 6.99 6.08 -13.05
N GLY A 103 8.24 6.44 -12.71
CA GLY A 103 9.15 7.20 -13.57
C GLY A 103 10.00 6.34 -14.48
#